data_AF-K7YZ07-F1
#
_entry.id   AF-K7YZ07-F1
#
_cell.length_a   1.000
_cell.length_b   1.000
_cell.length_c   1.000
_cell.angle_alpha   90.00
_cell.angle_beta   90.00
_cell.angle_gamma   90.00
#
_symmetry.space_group_name_H-M   'P 1'
#
loop_
_entity.id
_entity.type
_entity.pdbx_description
1 polymer ?
#
loop_
_entity_poly.entity_id
_entity_poly.type
_entity_poly.pdbx_seq_one_letter_code
_entity_poly.pdbx_strand_id
1 'polypeptide(L)'
;MKQFPVLKRFDRILTSFELGHRKPDSEIYLAAADEVGLSPSKIVFIDDSQANVDAAEKLGFRSFHSVNSVPATLEILQRQFSN
;
A
#
# COMPACT_ATOMS: atom_id res chain seq x y z
N MET A 1 -19.41 -1.86 -2.07
CA MET A 1 -18.61 -0.76 -1.48
C MET A 1 -19.40 0.23 -0.60
N LYS A 2 -20.72 0.46 -0.78
CA LYS A 2 -21.52 1.41 0.04
C LYS A 2 -21.58 1.11 1.56
N GLN A 3 -21.13 -0.07 2.00
CA GLN A 3 -21.23 -0.56 3.38
C GLN A 3 -20.01 -0.22 4.25
N PHE A 4 -18.91 0.32 3.69
CA PHE A 4 -17.70 0.67 4.46
C PHE A 4 -17.41 2.17 4.37
N PRO A 5 -17.89 2.99 5.33
CA PRO A 5 -17.71 4.45 5.30
C PRO A 5 -16.25 4.90 5.21
N VAL A 6 -15.32 4.11 5.78
CA VAL A 6 -13.87 4.39 5.74
C VAL A 6 -13.32 4.49 4.33
N LEU A 7 -13.92 3.76 3.37
CA LEU A 7 -13.47 3.76 1.97
C LEU A 7 -13.62 5.14 1.30
N LYS A 8 -14.47 6.03 1.84
CA LYS A 8 -14.58 7.43 1.36
C LYS A 8 -13.37 8.30 1.66
N ARG A 9 -12.42 7.82 2.48
CA ARG A 9 -11.17 8.52 2.80
C ARG A 9 -10.08 8.31 1.74
N PHE A 10 -10.31 7.45 0.76
CA PHE A 10 -9.34 7.12 -0.28
C PHE A 10 -9.79 7.68 -1.63
N ASP A 11 -8.88 8.31 -2.38
CA ASP A 11 -9.15 8.82 -3.72
C ASP A 11 -9.35 7.69 -4.75
N ARG A 12 -8.75 6.53 -4.47
CA ARG A 12 -8.81 5.31 -5.28
C ARG A 12 -8.88 4.09 -4.37
N ILE A 13 -9.63 3.09 -4.81
CA ILE A 13 -9.70 1.78 -4.16
C ILE A 13 -9.34 0.79 -5.26
N LEU A 14 -8.23 0.09 -5.07
CA LEU A 14 -7.74 -0.91 -6.01
C LEU A 14 -7.83 -2.27 -5.34
N THR A 15 -8.60 -3.17 -5.94
CA THR A 15 -8.78 -4.53 -5.40
C THR A 15 -8.06 -5.56 -6.26
N SER A 16 -7.66 -6.68 -5.66
CA SER A 16 -7.08 -7.81 -6.39
C SER A 16 -8.02 -8.36 -7.45
N PHE A 17 -9.33 -8.27 -7.22
CA PHE A 17 -10.34 -8.69 -8.20
C PHE A 17 -10.32 -7.80 -9.46
N GLU A 18 -10.24 -6.48 -9.29
CA GLU A 18 -10.19 -5.54 -10.40
C GLU A 18 -8.83 -5.59 -11.13
N LEU A 19 -7.74 -5.77 -10.39
CA LEU A 19 -6.38 -5.80 -10.95
C LEU A 19 -5.96 -7.17 -11.48
N GLY A 20 -6.72 -8.25 -11.23
CA GLY A 20 -6.43 -9.61 -11.72
C GLY A 20 -5.23 -10.31 -11.07
N HIS A 21 -4.55 -9.64 -10.14
CA HIS A 21 -3.38 -10.13 -9.43
C HIS A 21 -3.59 -10.05 -7.92
N ARG A 22 -2.76 -10.72 -7.13
CA ARG A 22 -2.84 -10.64 -5.67
C ARG A 22 -1.46 -10.49 -5.07
N LYS A 23 -1.40 -9.90 -3.88
CA LYS A 23 -0.17 -9.92 -3.08
C LYS A 23 0.16 -11.37 -2.68
N PRO A 24 1.44 -11.79 -2.65
CA PRO A 24 2.65 -10.97 -2.87
C PRO A 24 3.18 -10.99 -4.32
N ASP A 25 2.39 -11.36 -5.32
CA ASP A 25 2.82 -11.39 -6.73
C ASP A 25 3.20 -9.98 -7.21
N SER A 26 4.29 -9.81 -7.97
CA SER A 26 4.83 -8.47 -8.28
C SER A 26 3.88 -7.60 -9.10
N GLU A 27 3.04 -8.23 -9.91
CA GLU A 27 2.11 -7.59 -10.84
C GLU A 27 1.08 -6.72 -10.11
N ILE A 28 0.65 -7.08 -8.89
CA ILE A 28 -0.33 -6.27 -8.14
C ILE A 28 0.24 -4.91 -7.73
N TYR A 29 1.54 -4.86 -7.41
CA TYR A 29 2.21 -3.64 -6.97
C TYR A 29 2.50 -2.73 -8.16
N LEU A 30 2.99 -3.32 -9.26
CA LEU A 30 3.26 -2.57 -10.49
C LEU A 30 1.97 -2.01 -11.10
N ALA A 31 0.89 -2.80 -11.13
CA ALA A 31 -0.42 -2.32 -11.56
C ALA A 31 -0.93 -1.20 -10.66
N ALA A 32 -0.80 -1.33 -9.33
CA ALA A 32 -1.20 -0.26 -8.42
C ALA A 32 -0.39 1.03 -8.61
N ALA A 33 0.92 0.93 -8.88
CA ALA A 33 1.79 2.07 -9.17
C ALA A 33 1.41 2.77 -10.48
N ASP A 34 1.07 2.00 -11.51
CA ASP A 34 0.61 2.50 -12.81
C ASP A 34 -0.74 3.23 -12.69
N GLU A 35 -1.71 2.64 -11.98
CA GLU A 35 -3.03 3.23 -11.71
C GLU A 35 -2.97 4.59 -11.01
N VAL A 36 -1.99 4.79 -10.12
CA VAL A 36 -1.78 6.08 -9.45
C VAL A 36 -0.78 6.99 -10.18
N GLY A 37 -0.16 6.52 -11.26
CA GLY A 37 0.78 7.28 -12.08
C GLY A 37 2.08 7.67 -11.36
N LEU A 38 2.54 6.85 -10.41
CA LEU A 38 3.75 7.11 -9.61
C LEU A 38 4.77 5.99 -9.77
N SER A 39 6.07 6.35 -9.73
CA SER A 39 7.13 5.35 -9.61
C SER A 39 7.07 4.66 -8.24
N PRO A 40 7.42 3.36 -8.12
CA PRO A 40 7.47 2.65 -6.84
C PRO A 40 8.17 3.40 -5.70
N SER A 41 9.28 4.07 -6.00
CA SER A 41 10.07 4.87 -5.04
C SER A 41 9.32 6.06 -4.42
N LYS A 42 8.22 6.50 -5.04
CA LYS A 42 7.36 7.58 -4.55
C LYS A 42 6.14 7.07 -3.77
N ILE A 43 6.01 5.75 -3.60
CA ILE A 43 4.87 5.12 -2.94
C ILE A 43 5.31 4.55 -1.58
N VAL A 44 4.55 4.90 -0.55
CA VAL A 44 4.65 4.25 0.77
C VAL A 44 3.66 3.09 0.80
N PHE A 45 4.15 1.90 1.10
CA PHE A 45 3.35 0.68 1.22
C PHE A 45 3.32 0.23 2.69
N ILE A 46 2.12 -0.06 3.21
CA ILE A 46 1.92 -0.52 4.58
C ILE A 46 1.05 -1.77 4.55
N ASP A 47 1.50 -2.83 5.20
CA ASP A 47 0.81 -4.11 5.23
C ASP A 47 1.15 -4.88 6.52
N ASP A 48 0.26 -5.74 6.98
CA ASP A 48 0.43 -6.57 8.18
C ASP A 48 1.12 -7.91 7.88
N SER A 49 1.30 -8.26 6.60
CA SER A 49 2.06 -9.44 6.17
C SER A 49 3.48 -9.06 5.76
N GLN A 50 4.48 -9.64 6.45
CA GLN A 50 5.89 -9.44 6.10
C GLN A 50 6.19 -9.85 4.65
N ALA A 51 5.58 -10.94 4.15
CA ALA A 51 5.78 -11.38 2.77
C ALA A 51 5.31 -10.33 1.74
N ASN A 52 4.25 -9.59 2.05
CA ASN A 52 3.76 -8.52 1.18
C ASN A 52 4.69 -7.31 1.20
N VAL A 53 5.25 -6.99 2.38
CA VAL A 53 6.21 -5.90 2.57
C VAL A 53 7.51 -6.19 1.82
N ASP A 54 8.06 -7.38 1.98
CA ASP A 54 9.29 -7.81 1.31
C ASP A 54 9.16 -7.79 -0.22
N ALA A 55 7.99 -8.20 -0.74
CA ALA A 55 7.73 -8.18 -2.17
C ALA A 55 7.66 -6.75 -2.72
N ALA A 56 6.98 -5.84 -2.02
CA ALA A 56 6.91 -4.43 -2.39
C ALA A 56 8.29 -3.74 -2.32
N GLU A 57 9.07 -4.01 -1.28
CA GLU A 57 10.41 -3.44 -1.11
C GLU A 57 11.36 -3.83 -2.24
N LYS A 58 11.32 -5.10 -2.69
CA LYS A 58 12.11 -5.58 -3.85
C LYS A 58 11.77 -4.84 -5.16
N LEU A 59 10.58 -4.26 -5.25
CA LEU A 59 10.12 -3.48 -6.41
C LEU A 59 10.41 -1.98 -6.25
N GLY A 60 11.03 -1.56 -5.15
CA GLY A 60 11.44 -0.19 -4.89
C GLY A 60 10.43 0.65 -4.11
N PHE A 61 9.39 0.05 -3.52
CA PHE A 61 8.44 0.74 -2.64
C PHE A 61 9.08 1.03 -1.27
N ARG A 62 8.70 2.16 -0.65
CA ARG A 62 9.00 2.42 0.76
C ARG A 62 8.01 1.64 1.62
N SER A 63 8.40 0.43 2.02
CA SER A 63 7.47 -0.56 2.57
C SER A 63 7.66 -0.72 4.08
N PHE A 64 6.56 -0.83 4.83
CA PHE A 64 6.59 -0.93 6.29
C PHE A 64 5.61 -2.00 6.78
N HIS A 65 6.11 -2.88 7.65
CA HIS A 65 5.29 -3.86 8.34
C HIS A 65 4.53 -3.21 9.48
N SER A 66 3.20 -3.39 9.52
CA SER A 66 2.35 -2.81 10.55
C SER A 66 1.38 -3.83 11.13
N VAL A 67 1.64 -4.25 12.37
CA VAL A 67 0.80 -5.21 13.11
C VAL A 67 -0.10 -4.49 14.11
N ASN A 68 -1.38 -4.33 13.73
CA ASN A 68 -2.50 -3.99 14.64
C ASN A 68 -2.26 -2.80 15.61
N SER A 69 -1.46 -1.81 15.22
CA SER A 69 -1.14 -0.65 16.06
C SER A 69 -1.26 0.64 15.28
N VAL A 70 -2.40 1.32 15.45
CA VAL A 70 -2.66 2.64 14.85
C VAL A 70 -1.58 3.66 15.23
N PRO A 71 -1.14 3.79 16.50
CA PRO A 71 -0.06 4.74 16.83
C PRO A 71 1.24 4.46 16.08
N ALA A 72 1.63 3.19 15.94
CA ALA A 72 2.84 2.83 15.21
C ALA A 72 2.72 3.14 13.71
N THR A 73 1.57 2.84 13.10
CA THR A 73 1.29 3.19 11.69
C THR A 73 1.30 4.70 11.46
N LEU A 74 0.83 5.49 12.43
CA LEU A 74 0.85 6.94 12.34
C LEU A 74 2.27 7.50 12.44
N GLU A 75 3.12 6.96 13.31
CA GLU A 75 4.50 7.41 13.49
C GLU A 75 5.37 7.19 12.24
N ILE A 76 5.47 5.93 11.77
CA ILE A 76 5.00 5.63 10.42
C ILE A 76 5.01 6.74 9.37
N LEU A 77 3.79 7.06 8.99
CA LEU A 77 3.41 8.05 8.01
C LEU A 77 3.96 9.44 8.35
N GLN A 78 3.92 9.86 9.62
CA GLN A 78 4.43 11.17 10.05
C GLN A 78 5.91 11.34 9.67
N ARG A 79 6.76 10.35 9.95
CA ARG A 79 8.19 10.40 9.57
C ARG A 79 8.40 10.46 8.05
N GLN A 80 7.50 9.89 7.25
CA GLN A 80 7.64 9.84 5.79
C GLN A 80 7.08 11.09 5.08
N PHE A 81 6.14 11.81 5.70
CA PHE A 81 5.43 12.94 5.11
C PHE A 81 5.64 14.28 5.86
N SER A 82 6.50 14.32 6.87
CA SER A 82 6.91 15.57 7.51
C SER A 82 7.95 16.28 6.63
N ASN A 83 7.49 17.30 5.90
CA ASN A 83 8.31 18.41 5.45
C ASN A 83 8.10 19.58 6.42
#